data_AF-A0A0Q8J4G8-F1
#
_entry.id   AF-A0A0Q8J4G8-F1
#
_cell.length_a   1.000
_cell.length_b   1.000
_cell.length_c   1.000
_cell.angle_alpha   90.00
_cell.angle_beta   90.00
_cell.angle_gamma   90.00
#
_symmetry.space_group_name_H-M   'P 1'
#
loop_
_entity.id
_entity.type
_entity.pdbx_description
1 polymer ?
#
loop_
_entity_poly.entity_id
_entity_poly.type
_entity_poly.pdbx_seq_one_letter_code
_entity_poly.pdbx_strand_id
1 'polypeptide(L)'
;MSMKGQELLDELAKRHQRLNGLGHITDSALAKTLGVTPPALVNYRKGKLTCRQFVNLLESYSKARIDELIVATVVPVVEFFEIEYHDTGSRYLVFSDRAESGGKHPYLEGLKQRLDGKRGIYVFHDSRGRAIYAGKAQKLTLWDELNNAFNRDRREVQSIKRVSHPQKRVKYKGPEEKKRQIVRQNVPLHDIAAYFSAYEVPDRLIGKFEALIVRAFANDLLNVRMEKF
;
A
#
# COMPACT_ATOMS: atom_id res chain seq x y z
N MET A 1 31.95 28.91 21.72
CA MET A 1 32.44 28.13 20.56
C MET A 1 31.76 28.67 19.31
N SER A 2 32.50 28.97 18.23
CA SER A 2 31.93 29.59 17.03
C SER A 2 32.26 28.72 15.82
N MET A 3 31.23 28.09 15.25
CA MET A 3 31.33 27.16 14.12
C MET A 3 31.12 27.92 12.81
N LYS A 4 31.94 27.66 11.78
CA LYS A 4 31.69 28.22 10.46
C LYS A 4 30.52 27.48 9.82
N GLY A 5 29.54 28.21 9.30
CA GLY A 5 28.35 27.61 8.73
C GLY A 5 28.64 26.77 7.48
N GLN A 6 29.62 27.17 6.67
CA GLN A 6 30.09 26.37 5.54
C GLN A 6 30.57 24.98 5.98
N GLU A 7 31.43 24.90 7.00
CA GLU A 7 31.98 23.63 7.50
C GLU A 7 30.86 22.69 8.00
N LEU A 8 29.86 23.25 8.71
CA LEU A 8 28.70 22.48 9.16
C LEU A 8 27.88 21.94 7.99
N LEU A 9 27.54 22.80 7.02
CA LEU A 9 26.69 22.42 5.89
C LEU A 9 27.38 21.40 4.97
N ASP A 10 28.70 21.52 4.79
CA ASP A 10 29.49 20.55 4.05
C ASP A 10 29.53 19.18 4.74
N GLU A 11 29.66 19.15 6.07
CA GLU A 11 29.58 17.90 6.82
C GLU A 11 28.18 17.28 6.74
N LEU A 12 27.11 18.09 6.86
CA LEU A 12 25.73 17.61 6.70
C LEU A 12 25.47 17.05 5.29
N ALA A 13 25.97 17.73 4.26
CA ALA A 13 25.89 17.26 2.87
C ALA A 13 26.59 15.90 2.70
N LYS A 14 27.82 15.76 3.21
CA LYS A 14 28.58 14.50 3.17
C LYS A 14 27.86 13.36 3.90
N ARG A 15 27.30 13.64 5.08
CA ARG A 15 26.55 12.65 5.86
C ARG A 15 25.31 12.18 5.11
N HIS A 16 24.57 13.12 4.52
CA HIS A 16 23.38 12.80 3.74
C HIS A 16 23.71 12.01 2.46
N GLN A 17 24.81 12.34 1.78
CA GLN A 17 25.33 11.57 0.65
C GLN A 17 25.63 10.12 1.03
N ARG A 18 26.38 9.92 2.12
CA ARG A 18 26.73 8.59 2.62
C ARG A 18 25.50 7.77 3.02
N LEU A 19 24.54 8.37 3.73
CA LEU A 19 23.34 7.68 4.20
C LEU A 19 22.44 7.21 3.04
N ASN A 20 22.41 7.96 1.94
CA ASN A 20 21.52 7.68 0.81
C ASN A 20 22.24 7.10 -0.42
N GLY A 21 23.54 6.82 -0.33
CA GLY A 21 24.33 6.31 -1.46
C GLY A 21 24.44 7.29 -2.63
N LEU A 22 24.37 8.59 -2.39
CA LEU A 22 24.40 9.62 -3.43
C LEU A 22 25.84 10.11 -3.68
N GLY A 23 26.23 10.22 -4.95
CA GLY A 23 27.54 10.78 -5.33
C GLY A 23 27.64 12.30 -5.15
N HIS A 24 26.52 13.02 -5.23
CA HIS A 24 26.47 14.48 -5.09
C HIS A 24 25.10 14.92 -4.57
N ILE A 25 25.04 16.04 -3.81
CA ILE A 25 23.80 16.68 -3.37
C ILE A 25 23.79 18.12 -3.84
N THR A 26 22.72 18.54 -4.53
CA THR A 26 22.58 19.93 -4.96
C THR A 26 22.19 20.82 -3.78
N ASP A 27 22.49 22.12 -3.86
CA ASP A 27 22.07 23.09 -2.83
C ASP A 27 20.55 23.11 -2.65
N SER A 28 19.78 22.91 -3.73
CA SER A 28 18.33 22.79 -3.64
C SER A 28 17.89 21.55 -2.86
N ALA A 29 18.55 20.41 -3.08
CA ALA A 29 18.26 19.18 -2.33
C ALA A 29 18.67 19.32 -0.86
N LEU A 30 19.83 19.93 -0.58
CA LEU A 30 20.29 20.20 0.78
C LEU A 30 19.37 21.17 1.53
N ALA A 31 18.92 22.25 0.86
CA ALA A 31 17.97 23.20 1.41
C ALA A 31 16.64 22.51 1.78
N LYS A 32 16.11 21.67 0.87
CA LYS A 32 14.92 20.84 1.13
C LYS A 32 15.13 19.90 2.32
N THR A 33 16.27 19.20 2.38
CA THR A 33 16.61 18.30 3.49
C THR A 33 16.61 19.04 4.83
N LEU A 34 17.13 20.26 4.85
CA LEU A 34 17.23 21.12 6.03
C LEU A 34 15.96 21.89 6.38
N GLY A 35 14.93 21.84 5.52
CA GLY A 35 13.70 22.59 5.75
C GLY A 35 13.85 24.09 5.60
N VAL A 36 14.81 24.56 4.79
CA VAL A 36 15.10 25.98 4.58
C VAL A 36 14.99 26.33 3.10
N THR A 37 14.85 27.63 2.80
CA THR A 37 14.88 28.10 1.41
C THR A 37 16.33 28.14 0.89
N PRO A 38 16.56 28.04 -0.44
CA PRO A 38 17.90 28.19 -1.00
C PRO A 38 18.61 29.50 -0.60
N PRO A 39 17.94 30.67 -0.57
CA PRO A 39 18.54 31.90 -0.04
C PRO A 39 18.93 31.81 1.44
N ALA A 40 18.11 31.17 2.27
CA ALA A 40 18.43 30.97 3.68
C ALA A 40 19.67 30.07 3.84
N LEU A 41 19.79 29.01 3.04
CA LEU A 41 20.97 28.14 3.01
C LEU A 41 22.25 28.94 2.68
N VAL A 42 22.20 29.83 1.69
CA VAL A 42 23.31 30.72 1.35
C VAL A 42 23.67 31.64 2.53
N ASN A 43 22.67 32.15 3.26
CA ASN A 43 22.93 32.97 4.45
C ASN A 43 23.57 32.15 5.59
N TYR A 44 23.17 30.90 5.78
CA TYR A 44 23.82 30.01 6.75
C TYR A 44 25.27 29.70 6.37
N ARG A 45 25.63 29.66 5.08
CA ARG A 45 27.03 29.50 4.64
C ARG A 45 27.90 30.70 5.01
N LYS A 46 27.32 31.89 5.08
CA LYS A 46 28.05 33.14 5.32
C LYS A 46 28.50 33.23 6.78
N GLY A 47 29.77 32.97 7.00
CA GLY A 47 30.46 33.29 8.25
C GLY A 47 30.20 32.30 9.39
N LYS A 48 30.25 32.82 10.61
CA LYS A 48 30.13 32.07 11.86
C LYS A 48 28.68 32.02 12.30
N LEU A 49 28.19 30.81 12.62
CA LEU A 49 26.84 30.65 13.15
C LEU A 49 26.80 31.02 14.62
N THR A 50 25.80 31.82 14.99
CA THR A 50 25.41 32.00 16.39
C THR A 50 24.69 30.76 16.92
N CYS A 51 24.67 30.57 18.24
CA CYS A 51 23.90 29.47 18.85
C CYS A 51 22.44 29.48 18.40
N ARG A 52 21.84 30.68 18.31
CA ARG A 52 20.46 30.85 17.84
C ARG A 52 20.27 30.38 16.39
N GLN A 53 21.16 30.76 15.48
CA GLN A 53 21.09 30.33 14.08
C GLN A 53 21.23 28.81 13.95
N PHE A 54 22.13 28.21 14.73
CA PHE A 54 22.29 26.77 14.75
C PHE A 54 21.04 26.05 15.27
N VAL A 55 20.46 26.52 16.38
CA VAL A 55 19.20 25.96 16.93
C VAL A 55 18.05 26.11 15.94
N ASN A 56 17.87 27.27 15.31
CA ASN A 56 16.83 27.47 14.29
C ASN A 56 16.99 26.50 13.10
N LEU A 57 18.23 26.22 12.70
CA LEU A 57 18.52 25.27 11.63
C LEU A 57 18.16 23.83 12.05
N LEU A 58 18.43 23.45 13.29
CA LEU A 58 18.04 22.16 13.86
C LEU A 58 16.50 22.00 13.97
N GLU A 59 15.80 23.05 14.37
CA GLU A 59 14.34 23.08 14.42
C GLU A 59 13.74 22.93 13.01
N SER A 60 14.29 23.68 12.04
CA SER A 60 13.85 23.61 10.63
C SER A 60 14.07 22.21 10.05
N TYR A 61 15.24 21.61 10.31
CA TYR A 61 15.53 20.24 9.90
C TYR A 61 14.55 19.25 10.54
N SER A 62 14.35 19.34 11.85
CA SER A 62 13.43 18.46 12.59
C SER A 62 12.01 18.53 12.02
N LYS A 63 11.50 19.75 11.76
CA LYS A 63 10.19 19.96 11.17
C LYS A 63 10.10 19.35 9.76
N ALA A 64 11.08 19.60 8.90
CA ALA A 64 11.09 19.04 7.55
C ALA A 64 11.15 17.51 7.53
N ARG A 65 11.85 16.88 8.48
CA ARG A 65 11.84 15.41 8.62
C ARG A 65 10.48 14.88 9.07
N ILE A 66 9.78 15.59 9.96
CA ILE A 66 8.42 15.23 10.39
C ILE A 66 7.45 15.34 9.20
N ASP A 67 7.50 16.45 8.45
CA ASP A 67 6.64 16.66 7.30
C ASP A 67 6.87 15.60 6.21
N GLU A 68 8.13 15.28 5.92
CA GLU A 68 8.48 14.21 4.98
C GLU A 68 7.99 12.83 5.47
N LEU A 69 8.14 12.55 6.77
CA LEU A 69 7.63 11.31 7.36
C LEU A 69 6.10 11.22 7.20
N ILE A 70 5.37 12.29 7.48
CA ILE A 70 3.90 12.34 7.35
C ILE A 70 3.49 12.06 5.91
N VAL A 71 4.10 12.75 4.94
CA VAL A 71 3.81 12.54 3.51
C VAL A 71 4.13 11.11 3.07
N ALA A 72 5.20 10.52 3.59
CA ALA A 72 5.59 9.14 3.29
C ALA A 72 4.85 8.08 4.13
N THR A 73 3.95 8.47 5.03
CA THR A 73 3.34 7.54 5.99
C THR A 73 2.34 6.59 5.34
N VAL A 74 1.54 7.09 4.39
CA VAL A 74 0.62 6.28 3.58
C VAL A 74 0.61 6.85 2.17
N VAL A 75 1.06 6.05 1.21
CA VAL A 75 1.09 6.45 -0.21
C VAL A 75 0.18 5.50 -1.00
N PRO A 76 -0.91 5.98 -1.62
CA PRO A 76 -1.72 5.15 -2.50
C PRO A 76 -0.88 4.59 -3.65
N VAL A 77 -0.91 3.27 -3.82
CA VAL A 77 -0.36 2.61 -5.01
C VAL A 77 -1.45 2.52 -6.07
N VAL A 78 -2.64 2.10 -5.67
CA VAL A 78 -3.85 2.08 -6.49
C VAL A 78 -5.08 2.07 -5.59
N GLU A 79 -6.18 2.66 -6.05
CA GLU A 79 -7.43 2.74 -5.30
C GLU A 79 -8.59 2.27 -6.19
N PHE A 80 -9.42 1.38 -5.65
CA PHE A 80 -10.59 0.82 -6.35
C PHE A 80 -10.25 0.29 -7.75
N PHE A 81 -9.13 -0.42 -7.88
CA PHE A 81 -8.75 -1.08 -9.11
C PHE A 81 -9.69 -2.25 -9.38
N GLU A 82 -10.33 -2.28 -10.54
CA GLU A 82 -11.23 -3.36 -10.96
C GLU A 82 -10.47 -4.67 -11.13
N ILE A 83 -11.00 -5.73 -10.51
CA ILE A 83 -10.39 -7.06 -10.53
C ILE A 83 -10.85 -7.79 -11.79
N GLU A 84 -9.97 -7.84 -12.77
CA GLU A 84 -10.05 -8.76 -13.90
C GLU A 84 -9.17 -9.98 -13.60
N TYR A 85 -9.70 -10.88 -12.78
CA TYR A 85 -8.87 -11.97 -12.28
C TYR A 85 -8.44 -12.92 -13.40
N HIS A 86 -7.18 -13.35 -13.34
CA HIS A 86 -6.59 -14.26 -14.30
C HIS A 86 -6.32 -15.62 -13.65
N ASP A 87 -6.96 -16.67 -14.16
CA ASP A 87 -6.73 -18.06 -13.73
C ASP A 87 -5.39 -18.58 -14.27
N THR A 88 -4.50 -19.01 -13.39
CA THR A 88 -3.23 -19.65 -13.76
C THR A 88 -3.28 -21.19 -13.70
N GLY A 89 -4.45 -21.78 -13.49
CA GLY A 89 -4.70 -23.21 -13.30
C GLY A 89 -4.45 -23.71 -11.87
N SER A 90 -3.67 -22.98 -11.07
CA SER A 90 -3.36 -23.30 -9.67
C SER A 90 -3.82 -22.23 -8.68
N ARG A 91 -3.98 -20.99 -9.15
CA ARG A 91 -4.45 -19.84 -8.37
C ARG A 91 -5.00 -18.77 -9.30
N TYR A 92 -5.78 -17.86 -8.74
CA TYR A 92 -6.23 -16.65 -9.42
C TYR A 92 -5.32 -15.47 -9.07
N LEU A 93 -4.89 -14.72 -10.08
CA LEU A 93 -4.24 -13.43 -9.88
C LEU A 93 -5.29 -12.33 -9.97
N VAL A 94 -5.14 -11.26 -9.19
CA VAL A 94 -6.11 -10.14 -9.22
C VAL A 94 -6.12 -9.36 -10.54
N PHE A 95 -5.03 -9.44 -11.31
CA PHE A 95 -4.97 -9.01 -12.70
C PHE A 95 -3.79 -9.69 -13.41
N SER A 96 -3.78 -9.63 -14.74
CA SER A 96 -2.65 -10.01 -15.59
C SER A 96 -1.98 -8.75 -16.14
N ASP A 97 -0.64 -8.74 -16.22
CA ASP A 97 0.11 -7.67 -16.90
C ASP A 97 0.16 -7.85 -18.42
N ARG A 98 -0.55 -8.84 -18.97
CA ARG A 98 -0.67 -9.08 -20.42
C ARG A 98 -1.89 -8.38 -21.00
N ALA A 99 -1.69 -7.71 -22.12
CA ALA A 99 -2.77 -7.20 -22.96
C ALA A 99 -3.41 -8.33 -23.78
N GLU A 100 -4.68 -8.16 -24.16
CA GLU A 100 -5.41 -9.10 -25.02
C GLU A 100 -4.70 -9.38 -26.35
N SER A 101 -3.98 -8.38 -26.88
CA SER A 101 -3.23 -8.46 -28.14
C SER A 101 -1.91 -9.24 -28.07
N GLY A 102 -1.55 -9.81 -26.92
CA GLY A 102 -0.38 -10.70 -26.79
C GLY A 102 0.94 -10.03 -26.36
N GLY A 103 0.91 -8.83 -25.78
CA GLY A 103 2.08 -8.12 -25.21
C GLY A 103 1.88 -7.77 -23.73
N LYS A 104 2.86 -7.10 -23.09
CA LYS A 104 2.66 -6.54 -21.75
C LYS A 104 1.92 -5.20 -21.84
N HIS A 105 0.93 -4.99 -20.98
CA HIS A 105 0.27 -3.70 -20.85
C HIS A 105 1.13 -2.77 -19.98
N PRO A 106 1.66 -1.64 -20.49
CA PRO A 106 2.67 -0.84 -19.77
C PRO A 106 2.21 -0.36 -18.39
N TYR A 107 0.94 0.05 -18.27
CA TYR A 107 0.36 0.45 -16.99
C TYR A 107 0.29 -0.71 -15.98
N LEU A 108 -0.21 -1.89 -16.39
CA LEU A 108 -0.36 -3.05 -15.51
C LEU A 108 1.00 -3.64 -15.12
N GLU A 109 1.97 -3.60 -16.04
CA GLU A 109 3.36 -3.91 -15.72
C GLU A 109 3.92 -2.96 -14.66
N GLY A 110 3.77 -1.66 -14.84
CA GLY A 110 4.24 -0.66 -13.87
C GLY A 110 3.54 -0.80 -12.51
N LEU A 111 2.22 -1.03 -12.50
CA LEU A 111 1.45 -1.27 -11.28
C LEU A 111 1.93 -2.52 -10.56
N LYS A 112 2.11 -3.63 -11.28
CA LYS A 112 2.62 -4.88 -10.72
C LYS A 112 4.03 -4.69 -10.15
N GLN A 113 4.93 -4.03 -10.87
CA GLN A 113 6.27 -3.70 -10.36
C GLN A 113 6.21 -2.86 -9.08
N ARG A 114 5.30 -1.88 -9.01
CA ARG A 114 5.12 -1.06 -7.80
C ARG A 114 4.58 -1.90 -6.63
N LEU A 115 3.61 -2.77 -6.85
CA LEU A 115 3.06 -3.68 -5.83
C LEU A 115 4.10 -4.71 -5.38
N ASP A 116 4.94 -5.19 -6.28
CA ASP A 116 5.97 -6.18 -5.99
C ASP A 116 7.20 -5.56 -5.30
N GLY A 117 7.47 -4.28 -5.54
CA GLY A 117 8.57 -3.56 -4.89
C GLY A 117 8.26 -3.05 -3.48
N LYS A 118 7.00 -3.15 -3.02
CA LYS A 118 6.52 -2.42 -1.83
C LYS A 118 5.77 -3.31 -0.85
N ARG A 119 5.69 -2.82 0.39
CA ARG A 119 4.96 -3.38 1.53
C ARG A 119 3.93 -2.37 2.02
N GLY A 120 2.91 -2.84 2.71
CA GLY A 120 1.91 -1.95 3.26
C GLY A 120 0.58 -2.62 3.55
N ILE A 121 -0.51 -1.94 3.20
CA ILE A 121 -1.88 -2.37 3.47
C ILE A 121 -2.65 -2.52 2.16
N TYR A 122 -3.55 -3.49 2.12
CA TYR A 122 -4.48 -3.67 1.02
C TYR A 122 -5.90 -3.91 1.52
N VAL A 123 -6.88 -3.54 0.70
CA VAL A 123 -8.31 -3.67 0.98
C VAL A 123 -8.98 -4.24 -0.26
N PHE A 124 -9.81 -5.27 -0.09
CA PHE A 124 -10.71 -5.78 -1.12
C PHE A 124 -12.11 -5.22 -0.91
N HIS A 125 -12.78 -4.91 -2.01
CA HIS A 125 -14.14 -4.35 -2.02
C HIS A 125 -15.08 -5.21 -2.85
N ASP A 126 -16.36 -5.22 -2.47
CA ASP A 126 -17.43 -5.79 -3.30
C ASP A 126 -17.76 -4.88 -4.51
N SER A 127 -18.70 -5.30 -5.35
CA SER A 127 -19.14 -4.53 -6.53
C SER A 127 -19.81 -3.19 -6.20
N ARG A 128 -20.14 -2.93 -4.93
CA ARG A 128 -20.70 -1.67 -4.44
C ARG A 128 -19.64 -0.75 -3.85
N GLY A 129 -18.36 -1.14 -3.90
CA GLY A 129 -17.25 -0.41 -3.31
C GLY A 129 -17.19 -0.54 -1.77
N ARG A 130 -17.88 -1.52 -1.18
CA ARG A 130 -17.80 -1.75 0.28
C ARG A 130 -16.59 -2.61 0.59
N ALA A 131 -15.80 -2.17 1.58
CA ALA A 131 -14.69 -2.97 2.07
C ALA A 131 -15.20 -4.30 2.66
N ILE A 132 -14.69 -5.41 2.15
CA ILE A 132 -15.06 -6.77 2.59
C ILE A 132 -13.88 -7.49 3.28
N TYR A 133 -12.66 -7.04 3.02
CA TYR A 133 -11.47 -7.54 3.69
C TYR A 133 -10.36 -6.51 3.68
N ALA A 134 -9.64 -6.38 4.78
CA ALA A 134 -8.39 -5.62 4.83
C ALA A 134 -7.26 -6.51 5.37
N GLY A 135 -6.06 -6.35 4.83
CA GLY A 135 -4.90 -7.09 5.26
C GLY A 135 -3.61 -6.30 5.13
N LYS A 136 -2.54 -6.83 5.73
CA LYS A 136 -1.19 -6.26 5.62
C LYS A 136 -0.26 -7.14 4.80
N ALA A 137 0.64 -6.50 4.08
CA ALA A 137 1.79 -7.10 3.45
C ALA A 137 3.05 -6.58 4.15
N GLN A 138 3.52 -7.31 5.17
CA GLN A 138 4.70 -6.93 5.97
C GLN A 138 5.88 -7.89 5.78
N LYS A 139 5.59 -9.18 5.65
CA LYS A 139 6.61 -10.21 5.39
C LYS A 139 6.86 -10.40 3.89
N LEU A 140 5.77 -10.37 3.11
CA LEU A 140 5.75 -10.46 1.66
C LEU A 140 5.47 -9.08 1.05
N THR A 141 5.63 -8.97 -0.27
CA THR A 141 5.29 -7.79 -1.05
C THR A 141 3.77 -7.59 -1.09
N LEU A 142 3.31 -6.38 -1.42
CA LEU A 142 1.88 -6.13 -1.62
C LEU A 142 1.33 -7.08 -2.69
N TRP A 143 2.06 -7.28 -3.79
CA TRP A 143 1.68 -8.21 -4.86
C TRP A 143 1.47 -9.64 -4.35
N ASP A 144 2.44 -10.19 -3.63
CA ASP A 144 2.39 -11.60 -3.19
C ASP A 144 1.29 -11.84 -2.14
N GLU A 145 1.22 -11.00 -1.09
CA GLU A 145 0.24 -11.22 -0.03
C GLU A 145 -1.19 -10.94 -0.50
N LEU A 146 -1.39 -9.94 -1.37
CA LEU A 146 -2.70 -9.63 -1.93
C LEU A 146 -3.24 -10.82 -2.75
N ASN A 147 -2.41 -11.41 -3.61
CA ASN A 147 -2.80 -12.62 -4.36
C ASN A 147 -2.97 -13.84 -3.44
N ASN A 148 -2.14 -14.01 -2.40
CA ASN A 148 -2.33 -15.09 -1.43
C ASN A 148 -3.66 -14.94 -0.67
N ALA A 149 -4.01 -13.73 -0.25
CA ALA A 149 -5.25 -13.45 0.45
C ALA A 149 -6.49 -13.63 -0.44
N PHE A 150 -6.35 -13.33 -1.74
CA PHE A 150 -7.39 -13.50 -2.77
C PHE A 150 -7.80 -14.97 -2.96
N ASN A 151 -6.84 -15.90 -2.80
CA ASN A 151 -7.05 -17.34 -2.97
C ASN A 151 -7.27 -18.12 -1.66
N ARG A 152 -7.05 -17.50 -0.50
CA ARG A 152 -7.09 -18.19 0.79
C ARG A 152 -8.49 -18.73 1.08
N ASP A 153 -8.57 -20.02 1.41
CA ASP A 153 -9.77 -20.61 1.99
C ASP A 153 -9.99 -20.05 3.40
N ARG A 154 -11.14 -19.40 3.58
CA ARG A 154 -11.53 -18.71 4.81
C ARG A 154 -12.51 -19.51 5.66
N ARG A 155 -12.72 -20.78 5.32
CA ARG A 155 -13.60 -21.72 6.04
C ARG A 155 -14.96 -21.05 6.33
N GLU A 156 -15.54 -21.28 7.50
CA GLU A 156 -16.90 -20.85 7.85
C GLU A 156 -17.09 -19.35 8.07
N VAL A 157 -16.01 -18.56 8.05
CA VAL A 157 -16.07 -17.14 8.43
C VAL A 157 -16.62 -16.26 7.31
N GLN A 158 -16.52 -16.75 6.07
CA GLN A 158 -17.03 -16.07 4.89
C GLN A 158 -17.97 -17.00 4.15
N SER A 159 -19.27 -16.86 4.41
CA SER A 159 -20.31 -17.61 3.69
C SER A 159 -21.33 -16.67 3.07
N ILE A 160 -21.79 -17.02 1.87
CA ILE A 160 -22.89 -16.35 1.19
C ILE A 160 -24.02 -17.34 0.93
N LYS A 161 -25.25 -16.82 0.89
CA LYS A 161 -26.41 -17.61 0.47
C LYS A 161 -26.34 -17.79 -1.05
N ARG A 162 -26.15 -19.03 -1.49
CA ARG A 162 -26.07 -19.40 -2.91
C ARG A 162 -27.02 -20.54 -3.22
N VAL A 163 -27.34 -20.64 -4.50
CA VAL A 163 -28.06 -21.76 -5.09
C VAL A 163 -27.13 -22.43 -6.08
N SER A 164 -27.03 -23.76 -6.03
CA SER A 164 -26.28 -24.50 -7.05
C SER A 164 -27.06 -24.51 -8.36
N HIS A 165 -26.46 -23.93 -9.40
CA HIS A 165 -26.95 -24.02 -10.78
C HIS A 165 -26.16 -25.11 -11.52
N PRO A 166 -26.79 -25.86 -12.44
CA PRO A 166 -26.10 -26.92 -13.16
C PRO A 166 -25.07 -26.27 -14.10
N GLN A 167 -23.80 -26.65 -13.97
CA GLN A 167 -22.72 -26.21 -14.87
C GLN A 167 -22.58 -27.11 -16.10
N LYS A 168 -23.21 -28.29 -16.08
CA LYS A 168 -23.23 -29.24 -17.19
C LYS A 168 -24.37 -28.94 -18.16
N ARG A 169 -24.24 -29.40 -19.41
CA ARG A 169 -25.25 -29.24 -20.47
C ARG A 169 -26.48 -30.11 -20.18
N VAL A 170 -27.39 -29.59 -19.35
CA VAL A 170 -28.67 -30.21 -18.99
C VAL A 170 -29.82 -29.32 -19.45
N LYS A 171 -31.00 -29.91 -19.72
CA LYS A 171 -32.20 -29.13 -20.06
C LYS A 171 -32.58 -28.21 -18.89
N TYR A 172 -32.94 -26.97 -19.21
CA TYR A 172 -33.50 -26.03 -18.25
C TYR A 172 -34.79 -26.60 -17.68
N LYS A 173 -34.95 -26.48 -16.36
CA LYS A 173 -36.15 -26.90 -15.62
C LYS A 173 -36.66 -25.69 -14.85
N GLY A 174 -37.94 -25.38 -15.05
CA GLY A 174 -38.59 -24.21 -14.46
C GLY A 174 -38.89 -24.36 -12.96
N PRO A 175 -39.45 -23.31 -12.33
CA PRO A 175 -39.79 -23.30 -10.91
C PRO A 175 -40.77 -24.40 -10.49
N GLU A 176 -41.65 -24.77 -11.42
CA GLU A 176 -42.68 -25.82 -11.29
C GLU A 176 -42.08 -27.20 -10.96
N GLU A 177 -40.90 -27.50 -11.51
CA GLU A 177 -40.32 -28.85 -11.49
C GLU A 177 -39.24 -29.03 -10.41
N LYS A 178 -38.54 -27.96 -10.01
CA LYS A 178 -37.46 -28.05 -9.02
C LYS A 178 -37.29 -26.78 -8.20
N LYS A 179 -37.73 -26.81 -6.94
CA LYS A 179 -37.35 -25.81 -5.93
C LYS A 179 -35.89 -26.01 -5.56
N ARG A 180 -35.03 -25.06 -5.94
CA ARG A 180 -33.62 -25.10 -5.57
C ARG A 180 -33.45 -24.53 -4.17
N GLN A 181 -32.78 -25.28 -3.30
CA GLN A 181 -32.54 -24.84 -1.93
C GLN A 181 -31.47 -23.73 -1.91
N ILE A 182 -31.77 -22.64 -1.21
CA ILE A 182 -30.78 -21.61 -0.88
C ILE A 182 -29.99 -22.12 0.33
N VAL A 183 -28.68 -22.31 0.15
CA VAL A 183 -27.79 -22.81 1.21
C VAL A 183 -26.66 -21.80 1.45
N ARG A 184 -26.11 -21.79 2.68
CA ARG A 184 -24.87 -21.06 2.95
C ARG A 184 -23.71 -21.83 2.35
N GLN A 185 -22.90 -21.17 1.54
CA GLN A 185 -21.68 -21.73 0.96
C GLN A 185 -20.51 -20.81 1.32
N ASN A 186 -19.40 -21.42 1.73
CA ASN A 186 -18.16 -20.67 1.95
C ASN A 186 -17.62 -20.22 0.60
N VAL A 187 -17.17 -18.97 0.53
CA VAL A 187 -16.60 -18.42 -0.70
C VAL A 187 -15.26 -17.74 -0.41
N PRO A 188 -14.26 -17.92 -1.28
CA PRO A 188 -13.01 -17.16 -1.23
C PRO A 188 -13.24 -15.72 -1.70
N LEU A 189 -12.22 -14.86 -1.55
CA LEU A 189 -12.33 -13.47 -1.99
C LEU A 189 -12.45 -13.34 -3.51
N HIS A 190 -11.83 -14.21 -4.29
CA HIS A 190 -11.95 -14.18 -5.75
C HIS A 190 -13.37 -14.38 -6.28
N ASP A 191 -14.26 -14.94 -5.48
CA ASP A 191 -15.67 -15.12 -5.84
C ASP A 191 -16.54 -13.87 -5.59
N ILE A 192 -16.08 -12.92 -4.77
CA ILE A 192 -16.92 -11.81 -4.28
C ILE A 192 -16.28 -10.42 -4.38
N ALA A 193 -14.95 -10.34 -4.49
CA ALA A 193 -14.25 -9.08 -4.60
C ALA A 193 -14.32 -8.59 -6.06
N ALA A 194 -14.73 -7.34 -6.23
CA ALA A 194 -14.77 -6.66 -7.53
C ALA A 194 -13.65 -5.63 -7.68
N TYR A 195 -13.18 -5.06 -6.56
CA TYR A 195 -12.09 -4.07 -6.59
C TYR A 195 -11.06 -4.33 -5.49
N PHE A 196 -9.86 -3.79 -5.66
CA PHE A 196 -8.90 -3.65 -4.56
C PHE A 196 -8.25 -2.27 -4.51
N SER A 197 -7.84 -1.88 -3.30
CA SER A 197 -6.96 -0.73 -3.06
C SER A 197 -5.69 -1.22 -2.36
N ALA A 198 -4.55 -0.60 -2.64
CA ALA A 198 -3.29 -0.91 -2.00
C ALA A 198 -2.52 0.38 -1.69
N TYR A 199 -1.91 0.42 -0.51
CA TYR A 199 -1.20 1.56 0.02
C TYR A 199 0.18 1.12 0.51
N GLU A 200 1.22 1.82 0.06
CA GLU A 200 2.56 1.71 0.61
C GLU A 200 2.58 2.36 1.99
N VAL A 201 3.10 1.63 2.99
CA VAL A 201 3.20 2.09 4.37
C VAL A 201 4.57 1.69 4.90
N PRO A 202 5.30 2.57 5.63
CA PRO A 202 6.57 2.22 6.23
C PRO A 202 6.45 0.99 7.14
N ASP A 203 7.40 0.06 7.07
CA ASP A 203 7.37 -1.25 7.76
C ASP A 203 7.03 -1.15 9.27
N ARG A 204 7.48 -0.08 9.93
CA ARG A 204 7.23 0.19 11.36
C ARG A 204 5.78 0.58 11.68
N LEU A 205 5.04 1.04 10.69
CA LEU A 205 3.66 1.53 10.83
C LEU A 205 2.63 0.53 10.29
N ILE A 206 3.02 -0.43 9.46
CA ILE A 206 2.11 -1.42 8.84
C ILE A 206 1.21 -2.09 9.90
N GLY A 207 1.78 -2.61 10.99
CA GLY A 207 0.98 -3.25 12.04
C GLY A 207 -0.01 -2.30 12.72
N LYS A 208 0.35 -1.02 12.88
CA LYS A 208 -0.54 0.00 13.47
C LYS A 208 -1.70 0.33 12.54
N PHE A 209 -1.43 0.47 11.23
CA PHE A 209 -2.46 0.74 10.24
C PHE A 209 -3.42 -0.44 10.06
N GLU A 210 -2.90 -1.67 10.03
CA GLU A 210 -3.75 -2.86 10.01
C GLU A 210 -4.69 -2.88 11.22
N ALA A 211 -4.14 -2.68 12.43
CA ALA A 211 -4.93 -2.69 13.65
C ALA A 211 -5.96 -1.56 13.69
N LEU A 212 -5.66 -0.40 13.11
CA LEU A 212 -6.62 0.70 12.94
C LEU A 212 -7.74 0.31 11.98
N ILE A 213 -7.40 -0.16 10.78
CA ILE A 213 -8.37 -0.46 9.71
C ILE A 213 -9.29 -1.60 10.13
N VAL A 214 -8.76 -2.68 10.71
CA VAL A 214 -9.60 -3.79 11.15
C VAL A 214 -10.60 -3.37 12.23
N ARG A 215 -10.24 -2.42 13.11
CA ARG A 215 -11.16 -1.87 14.12
C ARG A 215 -12.12 -0.82 13.55
N ALA A 216 -11.68 -0.02 12.58
CA ALA A 216 -12.50 1.00 11.94
C ALA A 216 -13.66 0.41 11.13
N PHE A 217 -13.47 -0.80 10.57
CA PHE A 217 -14.48 -1.54 9.84
C PHE A 217 -14.96 -2.78 10.62
N ALA A 218 -15.11 -2.64 11.94
CA ALA A 218 -15.58 -3.71 12.80
C ALA A 218 -16.95 -4.22 12.32
N ASN A 219 -17.09 -5.55 12.18
CA ASN A 219 -18.27 -6.27 11.67
C ASN A 219 -18.51 -6.22 10.15
N ASP A 220 -17.88 -5.31 9.42
CA ASP A 220 -18.00 -5.25 7.95
C ASP A 220 -16.93 -6.10 7.27
N LEU A 221 -15.73 -6.21 7.87
CA LEU A 221 -14.66 -7.02 7.31
C LEU A 221 -14.78 -8.49 7.71
N LEU A 222 -14.46 -9.35 6.77
CA LEU A 222 -14.41 -10.81 6.92
C LEU A 222 -13.12 -11.29 7.64
N ASN A 223 -12.55 -10.46 8.51
CA ASN A 223 -11.31 -10.72 9.22
C ASN A 223 -11.57 -11.61 10.44
N VAL A 224 -11.07 -12.84 10.40
CA VAL A 224 -11.34 -13.91 11.41
C VAL A 224 -10.79 -13.62 12.81
N ARG A 225 -9.79 -12.74 12.96
CA ARG A 225 -9.05 -12.56 14.22
C ARG A 225 -8.87 -11.10 14.56
N MET A 226 -9.92 -10.46 15.07
CA MET A 226 -9.86 -9.07 15.54
C MET A 226 -9.07 -8.88 16.84
N GLU A 227 -8.83 -9.96 17.58
CA GLU A 227 -8.33 -9.91 18.97
C GLU A 227 -6.82 -10.14 19.12
N LYS A 228 -6.09 -10.44 18.03
CA LYS A 228 -4.65 -10.80 18.07
C LYS A 228 -3.71 -9.74 17.49
N PHE A 229 -4.11 -8.48 17.49
CA PHE A 229 -3.33 -7.36 16.93
C PHE A 229 -2.52 -6.61 17.97
#